data_AF-A0A9D8MR27-F1
#
_entry.id   AF-A0A9D8MR27-F1
#
_cell.length_a   1.000
_cell.length_b   1.000
_cell.length_c   1.000
_cell.angle_alpha   90.00
_cell.angle_beta   90.00
_cell.angle_gamma   90.00
#
_symmetry.space_group_name_H-M   'P 1'
#
loop_
_entity.id
_entity.type
_entity.pdbx_description
1 polymer ?
#
loop_
_entity_poly.entity_id
_entity_poly.type
_entity_poly.pdbx_seq_one_letter_code
_entity_poly.pdbx_strand_id
1 'polypeptide(L)'
;GKRKGLPAWMGDRPIPKEKFFKIIEGTSRILRFIEGGFKPRFSWWLLLPGIQTFHWGLIAFLAFLLALPIPLPASNTFPAFALVFTTAALMERDGIMVWLGYFFSLLSVAWIGAFIFLGDKLLKYLSDWFYRIL
;
A
#
# COMPACT_ATOMS: atom_id res chain seq x y z
N GLY A 1 -26.64 -10.03 29.33
CA GLY A 1 -26.83 -8.71 28.68
C GLY A 1 -26.57 -8.84 27.19
N LYS A 2 -27.56 -8.54 26.34
CA LYS A 2 -27.49 -8.78 24.88
C LYS A 2 -26.49 -7.80 24.23
N ARG A 3 -25.43 -8.33 23.61
CA ARG A 3 -24.39 -7.55 22.91
C ARG A 3 -24.99 -6.97 21.62
N LYS A 4 -25.28 -5.66 21.64
CA LYS A 4 -26.02 -4.87 20.64
C LYS A 4 -25.41 -4.76 19.22
N GLY A 5 -24.37 -5.52 18.88
CA GLY A 5 -23.61 -5.32 17.64
C GLY A 5 -23.55 -6.49 16.65
N LEU A 6 -24.07 -7.67 17.01
CA LEU A 6 -23.99 -8.85 16.15
C LEU A 6 -25.38 -9.20 15.58
N PRO A 7 -25.47 -9.50 14.27
CA PRO A 7 -26.70 -10.01 13.69
C PRO A 7 -27.21 -11.24 14.46
N ALA A 8 -28.52 -11.37 14.63
CA ALA A 8 -29.13 -12.45 15.40
C ALA A 8 -28.73 -13.86 14.93
N TRP A 9 -28.33 -14.00 13.66
CA TRP A 9 -27.84 -15.25 13.08
C TRP A 9 -26.39 -15.59 13.44
N MET A 10 -25.60 -14.64 13.92
CA MET A 10 -24.19 -14.81 14.33
C MET A 10 -24.01 -14.83 15.86
N GLY A 11 -25.04 -14.43 16.62
CA GLY A 11 -25.02 -14.50 18.09
C GLY A 11 -24.83 -15.93 18.59
N ASP A 12 -23.80 -16.15 19.39
CA ASP A 12 -23.45 -17.39 20.10
C ASP A 12 -23.23 -18.65 19.26
N ARG A 13 -22.91 -18.53 17.95
CA ARG A 13 -22.40 -19.68 17.20
C ARG A 13 -20.94 -19.94 17.58
N PRO A 14 -20.59 -21.07 18.21
CA PRO A 14 -19.19 -21.41 18.45
C PRO A 14 -18.51 -21.56 17.09
N ILE A 15 -17.50 -20.73 16.83
CA ILE A 15 -16.64 -20.91 15.65
C ILE A 15 -15.97 -22.28 15.83
N PRO A 16 -16.11 -23.21 14.86
CA PRO A 16 -15.47 -24.51 14.94
C PRO A 16 -13.97 -24.33 15.17
N LYS A 17 -13.43 -25.04 16.18
CA LYS A 17 -12.01 -24.90 16.54
C LYS A 17 -11.11 -25.14 15.32
N GLU A 18 -11.44 -26.08 14.43
CA GLU A 18 -10.65 -26.31 13.21
C GLU A 18 -10.61 -25.10 12.27
N LYS A 19 -11.72 -24.36 12.13
CA LYS A 19 -11.75 -23.15 11.30
C LYS A 19 -10.91 -22.04 11.91
N PHE A 20 -10.97 -21.88 13.23
CA PHE A 20 -10.15 -20.91 13.94
C PHE A 20 -8.66 -21.22 13.82
N PHE A 21 -8.27 -22.48 14.03
CA PHE A 21 -6.89 -22.93 13.84
C PHE A 21 -6.40 -22.74 12.41
N LYS A 22 -7.23 -23.05 11.39
CA LYS A 22 -6.87 -22.79 9.98
C LYS A 22 -6.64 -21.30 9.68
N ILE A 23 -7.47 -20.42 10.24
CA ILE A 23 -7.30 -18.96 10.08
C ILE A 23 -5.99 -18.49 10.73
N ILE A 24 -5.70 -18.99 11.94
CA ILE A 24 -4.45 -18.67 12.63
C ILE A 24 -3.26 -19.17 11.83
N GLU A 25 -3.27 -20.43 11.42
CA GLU A 25 -2.17 -21.05 10.68
C GLU A 25 -1.91 -20.33 9.35
N GLY A 26 -2.96 -19.99 8.61
CA GLY A 26 -2.88 -19.19 7.39
C GLY A 26 -2.27 -17.82 7.63
N THR A 27 -2.78 -17.09 8.63
CA THR A 27 -2.27 -15.75 9.00
C THR A 27 -0.80 -15.83 9.43
N SER A 28 -0.43 -16.80 10.27
CA SER A 28 0.95 -17.02 10.71
C SER A 28 1.89 -17.40 9.56
N ARG A 29 1.39 -18.07 8.51
CA ARG A 29 2.21 -18.38 7.33
C ARG A 29 2.50 -17.12 6.51
N ILE A 30 1.49 -16.27 6.32
CA ILE A 30 1.64 -14.99 5.62
C ILE A 30 2.58 -14.07 6.42
N LEU A 31 2.39 -13.98 7.74
CA LEU A 31 3.21 -13.14 8.60
C LEU A 31 4.68 -13.58 8.56
N ARG A 32 4.96 -14.88 8.67
CA ARG A 32 6.32 -15.43 8.56
C ARG A 32 6.96 -15.18 7.18
N PHE A 33 6.17 -15.18 6.11
CA PHE A 33 6.66 -14.84 4.78
C PHE A 33 7.07 -13.37 4.70
N ILE A 34 6.25 -12.48 5.27
CA ILE A 34 6.53 -11.04 5.34
C ILE A 34 7.77 -10.78 6.22
N GLU A 35 7.83 -11.34 7.43
CA GLU A 35 8.99 -11.24 8.33
C GLU A 35 10.27 -11.82 7.70
N GLY A 36 10.15 -12.88 6.91
CA GLY A 36 11.29 -13.42 6.17
C GLY A 36 11.87 -12.46 5.12
N GLY A 37 11.01 -11.59 4.57
CA GLY A 37 11.37 -10.56 3.59
C GLY A 37 11.96 -9.30 4.24
N PHE A 38 11.34 -8.78 5.30
CA PHE A 38 11.80 -7.61 6.04
C PHE A 38 12.70 -8.06 7.20
N LYS A 39 14.01 -8.09 6.96
CA LYS A 39 14.98 -8.45 8.01
C LYS A 39 15.51 -7.18 8.66
N PRO A 40 15.71 -7.15 9.99
CA PRO A 40 16.31 -5.99 10.67
C PRO A 40 17.78 -5.81 10.27
N ARG A 41 18.00 -5.23 9.09
CA ARG A 41 19.29 -4.91 8.49
C ARG A 41 19.67 -3.52 8.95
N PHE A 42 20.07 -3.47 10.22
CA PHE A 42 20.33 -2.25 10.98
C PHE A 42 21.00 -1.17 10.12
N SER A 43 20.27 -0.11 9.81
CA SER A 43 20.73 0.96 8.94
C SER A 43 20.75 2.27 9.73
N TRP A 44 21.93 2.65 10.21
CA TRP A 44 22.13 3.78 11.12
C TRP A 44 21.60 5.11 10.58
N TRP A 45 21.63 5.30 9.25
CA TRP A 45 21.19 6.53 8.60
C TRP A 45 19.68 6.76 8.70
N LEU A 46 18.87 5.70 8.87
CA LEU A 46 17.42 5.82 9.12
C LEU A 46 17.12 6.52 10.46
N LEU A 47 18.06 6.51 11.39
CA LEU A 47 17.92 7.14 12.71
C LEU A 47 18.25 8.63 12.69
N LEU A 48 18.83 9.17 11.61
CA LEU A 48 19.18 10.58 11.52
C LEU A 48 17.91 11.46 11.60
N PRO A 49 17.89 12.52 12.43
CA PRO A 49 16.69 13.32 12.65
C PRO A 49 16.08 13.88 11.36
N GLY A 50 16.90 14.42 10.45
CA GLY A 50 16.43 14.96 9.17
C GLY A 50 15.84 13.89 8.25
N ILE A 51 16.39 12.68 8.28
CA ILE A 51 15.87 11.54 7.52
C ILE A 51 14.53 11.08 8.10
N GLN A 52 14.38 11.03 9.42
CA GLN A 52 13.09 10.69 10.04
C GLN A 52 12.00 11.70 9.66
N THR A 53 12.30 13.00 9.72
CA THR A 53 11.35 14.04 9.30
C THR A 53 10.94 13.88 7.84
N PHE A 54 11.89 13.58 6.95
CA PHE A 54 11.59 13.29 5.55
C PHE A 54 10.64 12.09 5.41
N HIS A 55 10.89 10.98 6.12
CA HIS A 55 10.03 9.81 6.06
C HIS A 55 8.61 10.08 6.54
N TRP A 56 8.44 10.87 7.62
CA TRP A 56 7.10 11.29 8.07
C TRP A 56 6.38 12.12 7.01
N GLY A 57 7.08 13.05 6.36
CA GLY A 57 6.55 13.83 5.24
C GLY A 57 6.18 12.95 4.04
N LEU A 58 7.05 11.99 3.70
CA LEU A 58 6.82 11.03 2.62
C LEU A 58 5.59 10.16 2.88
N ILE A 59 5.44 9.62 4.09
CA ILE A 59 4.28 8.83 4.51
C ILE A 59 3.01 9.66 4.42
N ALA A 60 3.03 10.89 4.93
CA ALA A 60 1.87 11.78 4.87
C ALA A 60 1.48 12.09 3.41
N PHE A 61 2.46 12.36 2.55
CA PHE A 61 2.24 12.60 1.13
C PHE A 61 1.68 11.37 0.40
N LEU A 62 2.22 10.17 0.63
CA LEU A 62 1.72 8.94 0.04
C LEU A 62 0.29 8.61 0.52
N ALA A 63 0.01 8.81 1.80
CA ALA A 63 -1.34 8.65 2.35
C ALA A 63 -2.31 9.67 1.74
N PHE A 64 -1.87 10.91 1.53
CA PHE A 64 -2.66 11.92 0.82
C PHE A 64 -2.94 11.52 -0.64
N LEU A 65 -1.94 11.06 -1.38
CA LEU A 65 -2.13 10.55 -2.74
C LEU A 65 -3.13 9.39 -2.79
N LEU A 66 -3.04 8.46 -1.83
CA LEU A 66 -3.96 7.31 -1.72
C LEU A 66 -5.39 7.73 -1.36
N ALA A 67 -5.54 8.81 -0.60
CA ALA A 67 -6.84 9.34 -0.19
C ALA A 67 -7.54 10.12 -1.32
N LEU A 68 -6.80 10.57 -2.34
CA LEU A 68 -7.39 11.28 -3.48
C LEU A 68 -8.22 10.31 -4.34
N PRO A 69 -9.50 10.63 -4.60
CA PRO A 69 -10.33 9.84 -5.50
C PRO A 69 -9.96 10.18 -6.96
N ILE A 70 -8.83 9.67 -7.42
CA ILE A 70 -8.37 9.88 -8.81
C ILE A 70 -8.84 8.69 -9.66
N PRO A 71 -9.71 8.90 -10.67
CA PRO A 71 -10.24 7.83 -11.53
C PRO A 71 -9.21 7.42 -12.60
N LEU A 72 -8.01 7.04 -12.16
CA LEU A 72 -6.92 6.58 -13.00
C LEU A 72 -6.60 5.11 -12.67
N PRO A 73 -6.31 4.28 -13.68
CA PRO A 73 -5.90 2.91 -13.44
C PRO A 73 -4.62 2.88 -12.61
N ALA A 74 -4.59 2.01 -11.58
CA ALA A 74 -3.46 1.85 -10.67
C ALA A 74 -3.01 3.12 -9.90
N SER A 75 -3.83 4.18 -9.86
CA SER A 75 -3.51 5.43 -9.14
C SER A 75 -3.24 5.21 -7.66
N ASN A 76 -3.97 4.30 -7.03
CA ASN A 76 -3.84 3.95 -5.61
C ASN A 76 -2.90 2.77 -5.38
N THR A 77 -2.63 1.96 -6.40
CA THR A 77 -1.80 0.76 -6.26
C THR A 77 -0.34 1.13 -5.99
N PHE A 78 0.23 2.06 -6.76
CA PHE A 78 1.62 2.46 -6.56
C PHE A 78 1.84 3.18 -5.21
N PRO A 79 0.98 4.16 -4.80
CA PRO A 79 1.09 4.78 -3.50
C PRO A 79 0.92 3.79 -2.34
N ALA A 80 0.01 2.81 -2.48
CA ALA A 80 -0.18 1.78 -1.47
C ALA A 80 1.07 0.93 -1.27
N PHE A 81 1.70 0.45 -2.36
CA PHE A 81 2.96 -0.29 -2.26
C PHE A 81 4.08 0.58 -1.68
N ALA A 82 4.22 1.82 -2.15
CA ALA A 82 5.19 2.77 -1.62
C ALA A 82 5.02 2.94 -0.10
N LEU A 83 3.78 3.10 0.37
CA LEU A 83 3.46 3.27 1.78
C LEU A 83 3.81 2.03 2.58
N VAL A 84 3.38 0.84 2.14
CA VAL A 84 3.64 -0.44 2.82
C VAL A 84 5.14 -0.70 2.94
N PHE A 85 5.91 -0.58 1.86
CA PHE A 85 7.35 -0.82 1.90
C PHE A 85 8.08 0.21 2.75
N THR A 86 7.69 1.50 2.67
CA THR A 86 8.32 2.56 3.46
C THR A 86 8.07 2.37 4.96
N THR A 87 6.82 2.13 5.37
CA THR A 87 6.47 1.95 6.79
C THR A 87 7.04 0.66 7.36
N ALA A 88 6.98 -0.45 6.62
CA ALA A 88 7.55 -1.73 7.06
C ALA A 88 9.09 -1.64 7.19
N ALA A 89 9.76 -0.98 6.24
CA ALA A 89 11.20 -0.74 6.33
C ALA A 89 11.60 0.12 7.54
N LEU A 90 10.80 1.13 7.87
CA LEU A 90 11.02 1.97 9.06
C LEU A 90 10.79 1.20 10.37
N MET A 91 9.74 0.38 10.44
CA MET A 91 9.43 -0.45 11.61
C MET A 91 10.54 -1.46 11.91
N GLU A 92 10.99 -2.18 10.87
CA GLU A 92 12.05 -3.19 10.99
C GLU A 92 13.47 -2.61 10.94
N ARG A 93 13.60 -1.30 10.66
CA ARG A 93 14.88 -0.63 10.39
C ARG A 93 15.68 -1.30 9.26
N ASP A 94 14.98 -1.85 8.27
CA ASP A 94 15.55 -2.48 7.08
C ASP A 94 15.85 -1.41 6.02
N GLY A 95 17.11 -0.95 5.97
CA GLY A 95 17.52 0.06 4.99
C GLY A 95 17.57 -0.43 3.55
N ILE A 96 17.45 -1.75 3.28
CA ILE A 96 17.35 -2.24 1.90
C ILE A 96 15.90 -2.11 1.41
N MET A 97 14.92 -2.48 2.25
CA MET A 97 13.51 -2.41 1.84
C MET A 97 12.99 -0.97 1.70
N VAL A 98 13.62 -0.01 2.37
CA VAL A 98 13.27 1.40 2.18
C VAL A 98 13.50 1.88 0.74
N TRP A 99 14.49 1.31 0.03
CA TRP A 99 14.73 1.62 -1.38
C TRP A 99 13.60 1.16 -2.29
N LEU A 100 12.93 0.04 -1.97
CA LEU A 100 11.71 -0.35 -2.67
C LEU A 100 10.58 0.65 -2.39
N GLY A 101 10.46 1.12 -1.15
CA GLY A 101 9.53 2.19 -0.78
C GLY A 101 9.74 3.45 -1.63
N TYR A 102 11.00 3.89 -1.76
CA TYR A 102 11.37 5.03 -2.60
C TYR A 102 11.12 4.78 -4.09
N PHE A 103 11.44 3.59 -4.59
CA PHE A 103 11.16 3.21 -5.97
C PHE A 103 9.66 3.32 -6.30
N PHE A 104 8.81 2.73 -5.47
CA PHE A 104 7.36 2.82 -5.65
C PHE A 104 6.82 4.24 -5.43
N SER A 105 7.42 5.03 -4.53
CA SER A 105 7.06 6.43 -4.35
C SER A 105 7.33 7.24 -5.61
N LEU A 106 8.53 7.09 -6.19
CA LEU A 106 8.89 7.74 -7.44
C LEU A 106 7.98 7.29 -8.59
N LEU A 107 7.70 5.98 -8.68
CA LEU A 107 6.78 5.43 -9.67
C LEU A 107 5.37 6.01 -9.51
N SER A 108 4.90 6.21 -8.28
CA SER A 108 3.60 6.82 -8.01
C SER A 108 3.52 8.25 -8.53
N VAL A 109 4.53 9.07 -8.21
CA VAL A 109 4.59 10.47 -8.65
C VAL A 109 4.73 10.54 -10.17
N ALA A 110 5.59 9.70 -10.76
CA ALA A 110 5.79 9.64 -12.20
C ALA A 110 4.51 9.20 -12.93
N TRP A 111 3.81 8.18 -12.43
CA TRP A 111 2.58 7.66 -13.03
C TRP A 111 1.47 8.71 -12.98
N ILE A 112 1.19 9.26 -11.80
CA ILE A 112 0.14 10.27 -11.61
C ILE A 112 0.50 11.54 -12.40
N GLY A 113 1.75 12.00 -12.31
CA GLY A 113 2.23 13.16 -13.05
C GLY A 113 2.14 12.96 -14.57
N ALA A 114 2.59 11.82 -15.10
CA ALA A 114 2.49 11.51 -16.52
C ALA A 114 1.04 11.58 -17.01
N PHE A 115 0.08 11.06 -16.25
CA PHE A 115 -1.34 11.18 -16.61
C PHE A 115 -1.86 12.61 -16.56
N ILE A 116 -1.42 13.43 -15.59
CA ILE A 116 -1.83 14.84 -15.53
C ILE A 116 -1.30 15.63 -16.75
N PHE A 117 -0.05 15.39 -17.18
CA PHE A 117 0.56 16.15 -18.28
C PHE A 117 0.31 15.58 -19.68
N LEU A 118 0.27 14.25 -19.83
CA LEU A 118 0.06 13.58 -21.13
C LEU A 118 -1.39 13.12 -21.33
N GLY A 119 -2.22 13.12 -20.28
CA GLY A 119 -3.60 12.65 -20.32
C GLY A 119 -4.41 13.31 -21.43
N ASP A 120 -4.33 14.63 -21.57
CA ASP A 120 -5.06 15.36 -22.61
C ASP A 120 -4.67 14.91 -24.04
N LYS A 121 -3.41 14.55 -24.26
CA LYS A 121 -2.93 14.05 -25.55
C LYS A 121 -3.33 12.60 -25.77
N LEU A 122 -3.25 11.77 -24.74
CA LEU A 122 -3.65 10.36 -24.75
C LEU A 122 -5.15 10.21 -25.01
N LEU A 123 -5.97 11.04 -24.35
CA LEU A 123 -7.43 11.05 -24.52
C LEU A 123 -7.83 11.45 -25.94
N LYS A 124 -7.18 12.48 -26.51
CA LYS A 124 -7.41 12.87 -27.92
C LYS A 124 -6.98 11.77 -28.88
N TYR A 125 -5.82 11.16 -28.66
CA TYR A 125 -5.33 10.09 -29.54
C TYR A 125 -6.23 8.84 -29.50
N LEU A 126 -6.72 8.49 -28.31
CA LEU A 126 -7.66 7.41 -28.12
C LEU A 126 -9.03 7.73 -28.73
N SER A 127 -9.55 8.97 -28.58
CA SER A 127 -10.82 9.35 -29.22
C SER A 127 -10.70 9.30 -30.74
N ASP A 128 -9.62 9.84 -31.30
CA ASP A 128 -9.39 9.86 -32.74
C ASP A 128 -9.25 8.45 -33.32
N TRP A 129 -8.58 7.54 -32.59
CA TRP A 129 -8.52 6.12 -32.97
C TRP A 129 -9.89 5.46 -32.91
N PHE A 130 -10.69 5.74 -31.87
CA PHE A 130 -12.02 5.16 -31.69
C PHE A 130 -12.99 5.62 -32.79
N TYR A 131 -12.99 6.90 -33.13
CA TYR A 131 -13.79 7.46 -34.25
C TYR A 131 -13.33 6.98 -35.63
N ARG A 132 -12.11 6.47 -35.77
CA ARG A 132 -11.61 5.90 -37.03
C ARG A 132 -11.98 4.43 -37.19
N ILE A 133 -12.34 3.75 -36.11
CA ILE A 133 -12.69 2.31 -36.09
C ILE A 133 -14.20 2.07 -36.14
N LEU A 134 -14.99 3.06 -35.75
CA LEU A 134 -16.46 3.05 -35.82
C LEU A 134 -16.95 3.73 -37.11
#